data_AF-A0AAU6L9W1-F1
#
_entry.id   AF-A0AAU6L9W1-F1
#
_cell.length_a   1.000
_cell.length_b   1.000
_cell.length_c   1.000
_cell.angle_alpha   90.00
_cell.angle_beta   90.00
_cell.angle_gamma   90.00
#
_symmetry.space_group_name_H-M   'P 1'
#
loop_
_entity.id
_entity.type
_entity.pdbx_description
1 polymer ?
#
loop_
_entity_poly.entity_id
_entity_poly.type
_entity_poly.pdbx_seq_one_letter_code
_entity_poly.pdbx_strand_id
1 'polypeptide(L)'
;MNIDPTQPWGIAIDYAGRATVTEHGHTIQVRVYDAGLGGALEPDPVSGYPAVYVTAHFTENGDLGAQLRGSGQVVLNPPPTGPVLPDQTAVSTAVSAALADFEARVTAYTTLCASFTPTTP
;
A
#
# COMPACT_ATOMS: atom_id res chain seq x y z
N MET A 1 -26.62 22.20 -12.10
CA MET A 1 -26.64 21.77 -10.68
C MET A 1 -26.65 23.04 -9.85
N ASN A 2 -27.78 23.37 -9.24
CA ASN A 2 -27.93 24.59 -8.45
C ASN A 2 -27.95 24.16 -6.98
N ILE A 3 -26.82 24.32 -6.30
CA ILE A 3 -26.71 24.03 -4.86
C ILE A 3 -27.42 25.18 -4.15
N ASP A 4 -28.40 24.88 -3.30
CA ASP A 4 -29.03 25.88 -2.44
C ASP A 4 -28.07 26.19 -1.28
N PRO A 5 -27.46 27.40 -1.24
CA PRO A 5 -26.48 27.73 -0.21
C PRO A 5 -27.12 28.04 1.15
N THR A 6 -28.46 28.01 1.24
CA THR A 6 -29.21 28.38 2.46
C THR A 6 -29.59 27.19 3.35
N GLN A 7 -29.40 25.95 2.89
CA GLN A 7 -29.61 24.75 3.71
C GLN A 7 -28.30 24.24 4.31
N PRO A 8 -28.28 23.68 5.53
CA PRO A 8 -27.07 23.14 6.13
C PRO A 8 -26.68 21.83 5.44
N TRP A 9 -25.95 21.93 4.34
CA TRP A 9 -25.20 20.80 3.79
C TRP A 9 -23.98 20.57 4.68
N GLY A 10 -23.91 19.42 5.34
CA GLY A 10 -22.82 19.15 6.25
C GLY A 10 -22.77 17.69 6.69
N ILE A 11 -21.54 17.19 6.82
CA ILE A 11 -21.26 15.95 7.54
C ILE A 11 -20.75 16.38 8.92
N ALA A 12 -21.46 16.00 9.98
CA ALA A 12 -20.96 16.15 11.34
C ALA A 12 -20.40 14.80 11.79
N ILE A 13 -19.15 14.82 12.27
CA ILE A 13 -18.49 13.68 12.90
C ILE A 13 -18.20 14.09 14.34
N ASP A 14 -18.71 13.32 15.30
CA ASP A 14 -18.37 13.54 16.70
C ASP A 14 -17.02 12.90 17.07
N TYR A 15 -16.52 13.19 18.27
CA TYR A 15 -15.26 12.64 18.77
C TYR A 15 -15.26 11.10 18.93
N ALA A 16 -16.43 10.45 18.77
CA ALA A 16 -16.61 9.00 18.81
C ALA A 16 -16.74 8.37 17.41
N GLY A 17 -16.52 9.14 16.33
CA GLY A 17 -16.52 8.64 14.96
C GLY A 17 -17.92 8.38 14.39
N ARG A 18 -18.99 8.84 15.03
CA ARG A 18 -20.36 8.68 14.53
C ARG A 18 -20.67 9.78 13.52
N ALA A 19 -21.09 9.39 12.32
CA ALA A 19 -21.51 10.30 11.27
C ALA A 19 -23.04 10.39 11.21
N THR A 20 -23.58 11.60 11.19
CA THR A 20 -25.00 11.85 10.87
C THR A 20 -25.07 12.67 9.60
N VAL A 21 -25.89 12.22 8.64
CA VAL A 21 -26.15 12.93 7.37
C VAL A 21 -27.60 13.40 7.40
N THR A 22 -27.82 14.70 7.20
CA THR A 22 -29.15 15.24 6.94
C THR A 22 -29.25 15.53 5.45
N GLU A 23 -30.08 14.78 4.73
CA GLU A 23 -30.20 14.90 3.28
C GLU A 23 -31.63 14.60 2.82
N HIS A 24 -32.16 15.47 1.96
CA HIS A 24 -33.57 15.47 1.57
C HIS A 24 -33.81 14.63 0.31
N GLY A 25 -33.88 13.30 0.51
CA GLY A 25 -34.50 12.39 -0.45
C GLY A 25 -33.55 11.67 -1.43
N HIS A 26 -32.25 11.72 -1.25
CA HIS A 26 -31.29 10.88 -1.97
C HIS A 26 -30.73 9.77 -1.06
N THR A 27 -29.93 8.88 -1.64
CA THR A 27 -29.19 7.85 -0.91
C THR A 27 -27.72 8.18 -1.01
N ILE A 28 -27.11 8.56 0.10
CA ILE A 28 -25.67 8.79 0.19
C ILE A 28 -25.05 7.67 1.04
N GLN A 29 -24.03 7.01 0.48
CA GLN A 29 -23.21 6.06 1.23
C GLN A 29 -22.00 6.79 1.80
N VAL A 30 -21.98 7.03 3.11
CA VAL A 30 -20.83 7.60 3.82
C VAL A 30 -20.09 6.47 4.54
N ARG A 31 -18.80 6.28 4.20
CA ARG A 31 -17.90 5.40 4.94
C ARG A 31 -16.84 6.25 5.61
N VAL A 32 -16.84 6.25 6.93
CA VAL A 32 -15.80 6.91 7.74
C VAL A 32 -14.84 5.81 8.18
N TYR A 33 -13.58 5.94 7.80
CA TYR A 33 -12.50 5.10 8.28
C TYR A 33 -11.62 5.97 9.16
N ASP A 34 -11.37 5.54 10.40
CA ASP A 34 -10.32 6.12 11.20
C ASP A 34 -8.96 5.70 10.61
N ALA A 35 -8.25 6.64 10.00
CA ALA A 35 -6.88 6.46 9.54
C ALA A 35 -5.87 7.14 10.49
N GLY A 36 -6.33 7.61 11.65
CA GLY A 36 -5.56 8.33 12.64
C GLY A 36 -4.86 7.41 13.63
N LEU A 37 -3.54 7.45 13.60
CA LEU A 37 -2.59 6.84 14.53
C LEU A 37 -2.75 7.35 15.98
N GLY A 38 -3.91 7.19 16.62
CA GLY A 38 -4.16 7.71 17.97
C GLY A 38 -5.25 7.02 18.81
N GLY A 39 -6.08 6.15 18.22
CA GLY A 39 -7.06 5.33 18.94
C GLY A 39 -6.59 3.88 19.13
N ALA A 40 -7.21 3.15 20.07
CA ALA A 40 -7.09 1.70 20.10
C ALA A 40 -7.65 1.15 18.78
N LEU A 41 -6.80 0.50 17.99
CA LEU A 41 -7.25 -0.21 16.79
C LEU A 41 -8.26 -1.25 17.27
N GLU A 42 -9.50 -1.18 16.81
CA GLU A 42 -10.50 -2.22 17.02
C GLU A 42 -10.49 -3.15 15.79
N PRO A 43 -10.68 -4.46 15.97
CA PRO A 43 -10.68 -5.40 14.86
C PRO A 43 -11.90 -5.16 13.97
N ASP A 44 -11.74 -5.32 12.65
CA ASP A 44 -12.89 -5.43 11.76
C ASP A 44 -13.73 -6.66 12.17
N PRO A 45 -15.05 -6.55 12.36
CA PRO A 45 -15.88 -7.64 12.86
C PRO A 45 -16.02 -8.82 11.87
N VAL A 46 -15.60 -8.66 10.62
CA VAL A 46 -15.63 -9.67 9.56
C VAL A 46 -14.22 -10.18 9.23
N SER A 47 -13.24 -9.28 9.10
CA SER A 47 -11.88 -9.62 8.66
C SER A 47 -10.80 -9.56 9.74
N GLY A 48 -11.13 -9.11 10.96
CA GLY A 48 -10.17 -8.93 12.04
C GLY A 48 -9.23 -7.74 11.82
N TYR A 49 -8.06 -7.78 12.45
CA TYR A 49 -7.04 -6.76 12.25
C TYR A 49 -6.41 -6.84 10.85
N PRO A 50 -6.03 -5.71 10.23
CA PRO A 50 -5.38 -5.71 8.93
C PRO A 50 -3.90 -6.13 9.01
N ALA A 51 -3.42 -6.82 7.98
CA ALA A 51 -1.99 -7.05 7.78
C ALA A 51 -1.27 -5.76 7.35
N VAL A 52 0.00 -5.65 7.74
CA VAL A 52 0.87 -4.54 7.33
C VAL A 52 1.82 -5.06 6.26
N TYR A 53 1.82 -4.38 5.12
CA TYR A 53 2.68 -4.69 3.99
C TYR A 53 3.85 -3.71 3.97
N VAL A 54 5.07 -4.22 4.04
CA VAL A 54 6.29 -3.44 3.91
C VAL A 54 6.94 -3.81 2.58
N THR A 55 6.86 -2.91 1.61
CA THR A 55 7.39 -3.09 0.26
C THR A 55 8.59 -2.20 0.03
N ALA A 56 9.63 -2.75 -0.57
CA ALA A 56 10.80 -2.01 -1.04
C ALA A 56 10.97 -2.21 -2.55
N HIS A 57 11.37 -1.14 -3.22
CA HIS A 57 11.70 -1.16 -4.64
C HIS A 57 13.07 -0.54 -4.83
N PHE A 58 13.91 -1.21 -5.63
CA PHE A 58 15.18 -0.68 -6.10
C PHE A 58 15.10 -0.54 -7.60
N THR A 59 15.53 0.60 -8.16
CA THR A 59 15.42 0.86 -9.60
C THR A 59 16.68 1.55 -10.08
N GLU A 60 17.26 1.01 -11.14
CA GLU A 60 18.34 1.66 -11.90
C GLU A 60 17.89 1.91 -13.33
N ASN A 61 18.23 3.10 -13.83
CA ASN A 61 17.98 3.50 -15.21
C ASN A 61 19.22 3.18 -16.04
N GLY A 62 19.01 2.52 -17.17
CA GLY A 62 20.02 2.33 -18.21
C GLY A 62 19.77 3.25 -19.41
N ASP A 63 20.61 3.10 -20.43
CA ASP A 63 20.46 3.81 -21.68
C ASP A 63 19.16 3.45 -22.41
N LEU A 64 18.77 4.31 -23.35
CA LEU A 64 17.59 4.12 -24.22
C LEU A 64 16.27 3.92 -23.45
N GLY A 65 16.21 4.41 -22.21
CA GLY A 65 15.03 4.29 -21.35
C GLY A 65 14.85 2.91 -20.71
N ALA A 66 15.88 2.04 -20.75
CA ALA A 66 15.85 0.78 -20.04
C ALA A 66 15.78 1.01 -18.52
N GLN A 67 15.01 0.17 -17.83
CA GLN A 67 14.96 0.19 -16.37
C GLN A 67 15.01 -1.23 -15.83
N LEU A 68 15.93 -1.47 -14.91
CA LEU A 68 15.96 -2.68 -14.09
C LEU A 68 15.39 -2.35 -12.73
N ARG A 69 14.43 -3.17 -12.28
CA ARG A 69 13.73 -2.96 -11.01
C ARG A 69 13.74 -4.24 -10.18
N GLY A 70 14.28 -4.16 -8.97
CA GLY A 70 14.12 -5.18 -7.95
C GLY A 70 12.98 -4.83 -7.00
N SER A 71 12.32 -5.86 -6.46
CA SER A 71 11.21 -5.71 -5.51
C SER A 71 11.31 -6.69 -4.36
N GLY A 72 10.94 -6.23 -3.17
CA GLY A 72 10.88 -7.05 -1.97
C GLY A 72 9.66 -6.68 -1.14
N GLN A 73 9.03 -7.68 -0.52
CA GLN A 73 7.86 -7.47 0.33
C GLN A 73 7.95 -8.35 1.58
N VAL A 74 7.65 -7.74 2.72
CA VAL A 74 7.38 -8.42 3.98
C VAL A 74 5.92 -8.17 4.33
N VAL A 75 5.21 -9.24 4.71
CA VAL A 75 3.82 -9.14 5.19
C VAL A 75 3.84 -9.46 6.67
N LEU A 76 3.50 -8.48 7.49
CA LEU A 76 3.30 -8.64 8.91
C LEU A 76 1.83 -8.96 9.14
N ASN A 77 1.54 -10.21 9.46
CA ASN A 77 0.19 -10.63 9.80
C ASN A 77 -0.12 -10.28 11.25
N PRO A 78 -1.33 -9.78 11.55
CA PRO A 78 -1.70 -9.53 12.92
C PRO A 78 -1.89 -10.84 13.68
N PRO A 79 -1.55 -10.89 14.97
CA PRO A 79 -1.91 -12.02 15.82
C PRO A 79 -3.43 -12.13 15.97
N PRO A 80 -3.96 -13.30 16.39
CA PRO A 80 -5.42 -13.50 16.56
C PRO A 80 -6.09 -12.54 17.55
N THR A 81 -5.30 -11.95 18.46
CA THR A 81 -5.79 -11.17 19.60
C THR A 81 -5.43 -9.69 19.55
N GLY A 82 -4.87 -9.19 18.44
CA GLY A 82 -4.42 -7.79 18.40
C GLY A 82 -3.87 -7.33 17.05
N PRO A 83 -3.57 -6.02 16.92
CA PRO A 83 -2.95 -5.49 15.71
C PRO A 83 -1.50 -5.97 15.55
N VAL A 84 -0.96 -5.77 14.35
CA VAL A 84 0.46 -5.96 14.08
C VAL A 84 1.29 -5.09 15.05
N LEU A 85 2.25 -5.71 15.72
CA LEU A 85 3.20 -5.00 16.57
C LEU A 85 4.36 -4.43 15.73
N PRO A 86 4.99 -3.33 16.17
CA PRO A 86 6.16 -2.78 15.48
C PRO A 86 7.28 -3.83 15.35
N ASP A 87 7.65 -4.13 14.11
CA ASP A 87 8.80 -4.96 13.77
C ASP A 87 9.91 -4.07 13.20
N GLN A 88 10.99 -3.92 13.95
CA GLN A 88 12.14 -3.09 13.56
C GLN A 88 12.95 -3.69 12.41
N THR A 89 12.73 -4.96 12.07
CA THR A 89 13.46 -5.68 11.01
C THR A 89 12.72 -5.72 9.68
N ALA A 90 11.41 -5.48 9.67
CA ALA A 90 10.58 -5.62 8.47
C ALA A 90 11.07 -4.78 7.28
N VAL A 91 11.53 -3.55 7.54
CA VAL A 91 12.07 -2.65 6.51
C VAL A 91 13.40 -3.17 5.97
N SER A 92 14.35 -3.55 6.84
CA SER A 92 15.66 -4.04 6.38
C SER A 92 15.53 -5.36 5.63
N THR A 93 14.61 -6.23 6.04
CA THR A 93 14.28 -7.46 5.31
C THR A 93 13.68 -7.19 3.94
N ALA A 94 12.71 -6.28 3.82
CA ALA A 94 12.11 -5.92 2.54
C ALA A 94 13.15 -5.32 1.57
N VAL A 95 14.04 -4.45 2.08
CA VAL A 95 15.14 -3.86 1.30
C VAL A 95 16.14 -4.92 0.86
N SER A 96 16.55 -5.81 1.76
CA SER A 96 17.47 -6.91 1.42
C SER A 96 16.88 -7.82 0.34
N ALA A 97 15.58 -8.12 0.40
CA ALA A 97 14.89 -8.89 -0.63
C ALA A 97 14.84 -8.14 -1.97
N ALA A 98 14.58 -6.84 -1.96
CA ALA A 98 14.56 -6.02 -3.17
C ALA A 98 15.94 -5.96 -3.86
N LEU A 99 17.03 -5.88 -3.09
CA LEU A 99 18.39 -5.90 -3.61
C LEU A 99 18.74 -7.27 -4.20
N ALA A 100 18.39 -8.37 -3.52
CA ALA A 100 18.61 -9.71 -4.05
C ALA A 100 17.82 -9.96 -5.35
N ASP A 101 16.56 -9.53 -5.43
CA ASP A 101 15.76 -9.60 -6.66
C ASP A 101 16.36 -8.73 -7.79
N PHE A 102 16.89 -7.54 -7.45
CA PHE A 102 17.59 -6.71 -8.42
C PHE A 102 18.82 -7.41 -9.01
N GLU A 103 19.69 -7.97 -8.17
CA GLU A 103 20.89 -8.71 -8.62
C GLU A 103 20.54 -9.93 -9.48
N ALA A 104 19.49 -10.66 -9.13
CA ALA A 104 18.98 -11.77 -9.93
C ALA A 104 18.52 -11.29 -11.32
N ARG A 105 17.84 -10.14 -11.40
CA ARG A 105 17.38 -9.55 -12.65
C ARG A 105 18.53 -9.02 -13.51
N VAL A 106 19.56 -8.43 -12.90
CA VAL A 106 20.79 -8.05 -13.60
C VAL A 106 21.40 -9.28 -14.27
N THR A 107 21.52 -10.40 -13.54
CA THR A 107 22.05 -11.67 -14.07
C THR A 107 21.19 -12.25 -15.19
N ALA A 108 19.86 -12.21 -15.05
CA ALA A 108 18.94 -12.66 -16.07
C ALA A 108 19.04 -11.79 -17.35
N TYR A 109 19.14 -10.48 -17.19
CA TYR A 109 19.28 -9.54 -18.30
C TYR A 109 20.60 -9.74 -19.05
N THR A 110 21.72 -9.90 -18.35
CA THR A 110 23.03 -10.13 -18.99
C THR A 110 23.07 -11.46 -19.73
N THR A 111 22.46 -12.51 -19.16
CA THR A 111 22.30 -13.82 -19.84
C THR A 111 21.47 -13.70 -21.11
N LEU A 112 20.38 -12.93 -21.05
CA LEU A 112 19.53 -12.67 -22.20
C LEU A 112 20.30 -11.93 -23.31
N CYS A 113 21.05 -10.88 -22.97
CA CYS A 113 21.88 -10.15 -23.93
C CYS A 113 22.93 -11.05 -24.59
N ALA A 114 23.57 -11.95 -23.82
CA ALA A 114 24.54 -12.90 -24.36
C ALA A 114 23.90 -13.92 -25.33
N SER A 115 22.61 -14.24 -25.20
CA SER A 115 21.92 -15.13 -26.15
C SER A 115 21.73 -14.51 -27.54
N PHE A 116 21.79 -13.18 -27.64
CA PHE A 116 21.59 -12.43 -28.87
C PHE A 116 22.89 -11.98 -29.55
N THR A 117 24.07 -12.42 -29.12
CA THR A 117 25.30 -12.14 -29.88
C THR A 117 25.20 -12.75 -31.28
N PRO A 118 25.27 -11.95 -32.37
CA PRO A 118 25.20 -12.46 -33.72
C PRO A 118 26.37 -13.41 -33.98
N THR A 119 26.11 -14.59 -34.55
CA THR A 119 27.18 -15.42 -35.11
C THR A 119 27.80 -14.65 -36.28
N THR A 120 29.10 -14.38 -36.20
CA THR A 120 29.87 -13.80 -37.31
C THR A 120 29.66 -14.66 -38.56
N PRO A 121 29.26 -14.08 -39.71
CA PRO A 121 29.11 -14.82 -40.96
C PRO A 121 30.44 -15.41 -41.47
#